data_AF-A0A329WIA8-F1
#
_entry.id   AF-A0A329WIA8-F1
#
_cell.length_a   1.000
_cell.length_b   1.000
_cell.length_c   1.000
_cell.angle_alpha   90.00
_cell.angle_beta   90.00
_cell.angle_gamma   90.00
#
_symmetry.space_group_name_H-M   'P 1'
#
loop_
_entity.id
_entity.type
_entity.pdbx_description
1 polymer ?
#
loop_
_entity_poly.entity_id
_entity_poly.type
_entity_poly.pdbx_seq_one_letter_code
_entity_poly.pdbx_strand_id
1 'polypeptide(L)'
;MAKNDFKAFAIGENANTLSQEEYESADFIEEGFKSGIARSERLNKVWRQSSVIAAVIGKYIAEKTGEDVMDDGDLEKLVAQLDLALKHKITTEIPDASLTQKGISQLNSATNSDREDQAATPKAVHDVRKIAESKLSGVSDASLTQKGVVQLSSATNSTSETLAATPKAVKNAYDFANTANVAAKNAHDEANRATDNANSRLAKNQNGADIPNKSEFIKNLGLVETVNKANNAVSKTDADSTYARKKSQDEFTCGSLNVVANHEYPGIKLEKKDGRYVQIYANPDGQDPLTISYRDKNGDTIYYASVQKKSGMLAMLDDINVPVGVPLPYPHRYTPAGYLTCNGQSFDKSLYPMLAEAYPAGRVPDLRGEFIRGWDDSRGVDPGRVCGSCQGDALQNIIGGFTIRRHRSWSQLENVTGCFDRKFNSSSGLAVNQSAGETGADNVTFDASRVVRTANETRPRNIAFNYIVRAA
;
A
#
# COMPACT_ATOMS: atom_id res chain seq x y z
N MET A 1 -5.35 79.05 -59.24
CA MET A 1 -5.91 79.25 -57.90
C MET A 1 -7.39 79.47 -58.07
N ALA A 2 -8.22 78.76 -57.31
CA ALA A 2 -9.65 78.98 -57.29
C ALA A 2 -9.98 80.41 -56.87
N LYS A 3 -11.01 80.98 -57.49
CA LYS A 3 -11.49 82.33 -57.27
C LYS A 3 -12.46 82.34 -56.09
N ASN A 4 -12.35 83.35 -55.23
CA ASN A 4 -13.35 83.64 -54.19
C ASN A 4 -13.95 85.03 -54.45
N ASP A 5 -15.24 85.08 -54.72
CA ASP A 5 -15.97 86.32 -55.02
C ASP A 5 -16.43 87.08 -53.77
N PHE A 6 -16.51 86.42 -52.61
CA PHE A 6 -16.78 87.09 -51.34
C PHE A 6 -15.57 87.92 -50.89
N LYS A 7 -15.70 89.25 -50.90
CA LYS A 7 -14.62 90.19 -50.56
C LYS A 7 -14.80 90.80 -49.18
N ALA A 8 -13.70 90.93 -48.45
CA ALA A 8 -13.69 91.65 -47.19
C ALA A 8 -13.79 93.16 -47.43
N PHE A 9 -14.71 93.82 -46.73
CA PHE A 9 -14.94 95.26 -46.84
C PHE A 9 -14.24 96.02 -45.69
N ALA A 10 -13.70 97.21 -45.97
CA ALA A 10 -13.16 98.15 -44.98
C ALA A 10 -12.05 97.57 -44.04
N ILE A 11 -11.15 96.74 -44.58
CA ILE A 11 -10.04 96.12 -43.83
C ILE A 11 -8.74 96.95 -43.80
N GLY A 12 -8.71 98.10 -44.46
CA GLY A 12 -7.52 98.97 -44.50
C GLY A 12 -7.24 99.65 -43.15
N GLU A 13 -5.98 100.01 -42.92
CA GLU A 13 -5.52 100.65 -41.68
C GLU A 13 -6.28 101.95 -41.35
N ASN A 14 -6.68 102.70 -42.38
CA ASN A 14 -7.44 103.96 -42.26
C ASN A 14 -8.94 103.79 -42.56
N ALA A 15 -9.48 102.59 -42.40
CA ALA A 15 -10.90 102.36 -42.66
C ALA A 15 -11.79 103.13 -41.68
N ASN A 16 -12.74 103.90 -42.21
CA ASN A 16 -13.73 104.63 -41.41
C ASN A 16 -14.70 103.65 -40.72
N THR A 17 -14.31 103.12 -39.56
CA THR A 17 -15.08 102.15 -38.77
C THR A 17 -14.92 102.44 -37.29
N LEU A 18 -15.95 102.13 -36.49
CA LEU A 18 -15.84 102.19 -35.03
C LEU A 18 -14.73 101.27 -34.48
N SER A 19 -14.16 101.68 -33.34
CA SER A 19 -13.37 100.77 -32.50
C SER A 19 -14.24 99.61 -31.98
N GLN A 20 -13.61 98.56 -31.44
CA GLN A 20 -14.36 97.42 -30.91
C GLN A 20 -15.14 97.81 -29.65
N GLU A 21 -14.51 98.58 -28.76
CA GLU A 21 -15.10 99.04 -27.50
C GLU A 21 -16.33 99.93 -27.72
N GLU A 22 -16.26 100.88 -28.67
CA GLU A 22 -17.38 101.75 -29.01
C GLU A 22 -18.53 101.00 -29.69
N TYR A 23 -18.21 99.96 -30.46
CA TYR A 23 -19.22 99.13 -31.10
C TYR A 23 -19.98 98.32 -30.06
N GLU A 24 -19.26 97.58 -29.20
CA GLU A 24 -19.85 96.74 -28.13
C GLU A 24 -20.72 97.53 -27.14
N SER A 25 -20.41 98.81 -26.94
CA SER A 25 -21.17 99.70 -26.05
C SER A 25 -22.34 100.41 -26.74
N ALA A 26 -22.64 100.12 -28.01
CA ALA A 26 -23.64 100.84 -28.77
C ALA A 26 -25.03 100.19 -28.72
N ASP A 27 -26.05 101.01 -28.41
CA ASP A 27 -27.46 100.60 -28.30
C ASP A 27 -28.02 99.93 -29.57
N PHE A 28 -27.42 100.19 -30.74
CA PHE A 28 -27.90 99.65 -32.02
C PHE A 28 -27.48 98.19 -32.27
N ILE A 29 -26.61 97.59 -31.44
CA ILE A 29 -26.23 96.17 -31.61
C ILE A 29 -27.41 95.24 -31.38
N GLU A 30 -28.21 95.49 -30.34
CA GLU A 30 -29.35 94.63 -30.00
C GLU A 30 -30.58 94.95 -30.83
N GLU A 31 -30.86 96.23 -31.02
CA GLU A 31 -32.15 96.67 -31.58
C GLU A 31 -32.09 97.10 -33.06
N GLY A 32 -30.88 97.19 -33.64
CA GLY A 32 -30.66 97.74 -34.97
C GLY A 32 -30.91 99.25 -35.07
N PHE A 33 -30.79 99.81 -36.28
CA PHE A 33 -31.09 101.21 -36.54
C PHE A 33 -32.61 101.42 -36.72
N LYS A 34 -33.27 102.07 -35.75
CA LYS A 34 -34.74 102.23 -35.75
C LYS A 34 -35.25 103.39 -36.62
N SER A 35 -34.61 104.56 -36.58
CA SER A 35 -34.94 105.71 -37.43
C SER A 35 -33.79 106.73 -37.47
N GLY A 36 -33.68 107.54 -38.53
CA GLY A 36 -32.65 108.58 -38.69
C GLY A 36 -31.47 108.20 -39.59
N ILE A 37 -30.43 109.04 -39.61
CA ILE A 37 -29.21 108.84 -40.43
C ILE A 37 -28.16 108.06 -39.62
N ALA A 38 -27.82 106.85 -40.06
CA ALA A 38 -26.71 106.09 -39.47
C ALA A 38 -25.36 106.63 -39.96
N ARG A 39 -24.42 106.85 -39.04
CA ARG A 39 -23.05 107.26 -39.41
C ARG A 39 -22.37 106.15 -40.19
N SER A 40 -21.65 106.51 -41.25
CA SER A 40 -20.94 105.56 -42.11
C SER A 40 -19.97 104.67 -41.33
N GLU A 41 -19.31 105.19 -40.29
CA GLU A 41 -18.42 104.41 -39.40
C GLU A 41 -19.13 103.25 -38.68
N ARG A 42 -20.43 103.39 -38.38
CA ARG A 42 -21.25 102.38 -37.70
C ARG A 42 -21.67 101.29 -38.68
N LEU A 43 -22.16 101.68 -39.85
CA LEU A 43 -22.53 100.75 -40.92
C LEU A 43 -21.32 99.98 -41.44
N ASN A 44 -20.19 100.66 -41.65
CA ASN A 44 -18.95 100.04 -42.09
C ASN A 44 -18.43 99.00 -41.10
N LYS A 45 -18.64 99.19 -39.79
CA LYS A 45 -18.26 98.19 -38.77
C LYS A 45 -19.08 96.90 -38.92
N VAL A 46 -20.40 97.01 -39.09
CA VAL A 46 -21.30 95.87 -39.31
C VAL A 46 -20.93 95.15 -40.62
N TRP A 47 -20.80 95.90 -41.72
CA TRP A 47 -20.42 95.34 -43.03
C TRP A 47 -19.02 94.72 -43.02
N ARG A 48 -18.07 95.32 -42.31
CA ARG A 48 -16.73 94.73 -42.15
C ARG A 48 -16.81 93.39 -41.42
N GLN A 49 -17.48 93.32 -40.27
CA GLN A 49 -17.57 92.07 -39.51
C GLN A 49 -18.22 90.95 -40.33
N SER A 50 -19.32 91.22 -41.05
CA SER A 50 -19.97 90.19 -41.87
C SER A 50 -19.18 89.80 -43.11
N SER A 51 -18.68 90.78 -43.87
CA SER A 51 -17.94 90.53 -45.12
C SER A 51 -16.57 89.88 -44.91
N VAL A 52 -15.89 90.19 -43.80
CA VAL A 52 -14.62 89.54 -43.44
C VAL A 52 -14.85 88.06 -43.18
N ILE A 53 -15.89 87.69 -42.42
CA ILE A 53 -16.22 86.29 -42.16
C ILE A 53 -16.60 85.58 -43.48
N ALA A 54 -17.44 86.19 -44.31
CA ALA A 54 -17.80 85.62 -45.61
C ALA A 54 -16.56 85.41 -46.52
N ALA A 55 -15.66 86.38 -46.59
CA ALA A 55 -14.43 86.28 -47.38
C ALA A 55 -13.45 85.23 -46.84
N VAL A 56 -13.34 85.07 -45.52
CA VAL A 56 -12.50 84.03 -44.89
C VAL A 56 -13.07 82.64 -45.18
N ILE A 57 -14.38 82.45 -45.03
CA ILE A 57 -15.04 81.18 -45.32
C ILE A 57 -14.92 80.87 -46.81
N GLY A 58 -15.25 81.81 -47.70
CA GLY A 58 -15.14 81.62 -49.15
C GLY A 58 -13.71 81.31 -49.60
N LYS A 59 -12.71 81.97 -49.01
CA LYS A 59 -11.30 81.66 -49.25
C LYS A 59 -10.94 80.25 -48.78
N TYR A 60 -11.37 79.86 -47.58
CA TYR A 60 -11.13 78.52 -47.05
C TYR A 60 -11.73 77.44 -47.95
N ILE A 61 -12.97 77.64 -48.41
CA ILE A 61 -13.65 76.74 -49.34
C ILE A 61 -12.85 76.63 -50.64
N ALA A 62 -12.51 77.75 -51.28
CA ALA A 62 -11.77 77.79 -52.54
C ALA A 62 -10.40 77.08 -52.43
N GLU A 63 -9.68 77.30 -51.33
CA GLU A 63 -8.38 76.68 -51.09
C GLU A 63 -8.47 75.17 -50.82
N LYS A 64 -9.50 74.71 -50.10
CA LYS A 64 -9.63 73.30 -49.68
C LYS A 64 -10.34 72.42 -50.71
N THR A 65 -11.25 72.98 -51.49
CA THR A 65 -11.93 72.25 -52.59
C THR A 65 -11.19 72.38 -53.91
N GLY A 66 -10.49 73.49 -54.14
CA GLY A 66 -9.92 73.83 -55.44
C GLY A 66 -10.95 74.37 -56.45
N GLU A 67 -12.19 74.62 -56.01
CA GLU A 67 -13.29 75.13 -56.83
C GLU A 67 -13.55 76.62 -56.60
N ASP A 68 -14.02 77.31 -57.64
CA ASP A 68 -14.42 78.70 -57.53
C ASP A 68 -15.66 78.86 -56.61
N VAL A 69 -15.60 79.86 -55.75
CA VAL A 69 -16.67 80.24 -54.82
C VAL A 69 -17.28 81.55 -55.29
N MET A 70 -18.44 81.44 -55.92
CA MET A 70 -19.14 82.53 -56.61
C MET A 70 -20.17 83.19 -55.69
N ASP A 71 -20.34 84.51 -55.81
CA ASP A 71 -21.42 85.26 -55.15
C ASP A 71 -22.62 85.39 -56.12
N ASP A 72 -23.28 84.26 -56.39
CA ASP A 72 -24.39 84.13 -57.34
C ASP A 72 -25.75 83.79 -56.67
N GLY A 73 -25.76 83.66 -55.34
CA GLY A 73 -26.94 83.34 -54.55
C GLY A 73 -27.26 81.84 -54.42
N ASP A 74 -26.42 80.94 -54.97
CA ASP A 74 -26.61 79.49 -54.84
C ASP A 74 -26.13 78.98 -53.47
N LEU A 75 -27.04 79.01 -52.49
CA LEU A 75 -26.75 78.59 -51.11
C LEU A 75 -26.51 77.08 -50.98
N GLU A 76 -27.20 76.24 -51.77
CA GLU A 76 -27.03 74.79 -51.70
C GLU A 76 -25.63 74.38 -52.15
N LYS A 77 -25.16 74.97 -53.25
CA LYS A 77 -23.80 74.76 -53.74
C LYS A 77 -22.76 75.26 -52.74
N LEU A 78 -22.94 76.46 -52.19
CA LEU A 78 -21.99 77.01 -51.21
C LEU A 78 -21.89 76.13 -49.95
N VAL A 79 -23.02 75.60 -49.46
CA VAL A 79 -23.04 74.67 -48.33
C VAL A 79 -22.36 73.34 -48.68
N ALA A 80 -22.62 72.78 -49.86
CA ALA A 80 -21.97 71.55 -50.30
C ALA A 80 -20.45 71.73 -50.44
N GLN A 81 -20.00 72.87 -50.97
CA GLN A 81 -18.58 73.20 -51.07
C GLN A 81 -17.93 73.39 -49.69
N LEU A 82 -18.66 73.96 -48.71
CA LEU A 82 -18.18 74.06 -47.33
C LEU A 82 -18.03 72.68 -46.66
N ASP A 83 -19.02 71.80 -46.81
CA ASP A 83 -18.95 70.42 -46.28
C ASP A 83 -17.79 69.65 -46.91
N LEU A 84 -17.58 69.79 -48.23
CA LEU A 84 -16.45 69.19 -48.94
C LEU A 84 -15.11 69.72 -48.42
N ALA A 85 -14.98 71.05 -48.25
CA ALA A 85 -13.78 71.68 -47.69
C ALA A 85 -13.43 71.13 -46.30
N LEU A 86 -14.44 70.96 -45.43
CA LEU A 86 -14.29 70.40 -44.10
C LEU A 86 -13.91 68.91 -44.15
N LYS A 87 -14.54 68.11 -45.03
CA LYS A 87 -14.19 66.71 -45.23
C LYS A 87 -12.74 66.54 -45.71
N HIS A 88 -12.32 67.31 -46.70
CA HIS A 88 -10.93 67.33 -47.16
C HIS A 88 -9.97 67.69 -46.03
N LYS A 89 -10.29 68.69 -45.21
CA LYS A 89 -9.48 69.06 -44.04
C LYS A 89 -9.34 67.89 -43.05
N ILE A 90 -10.43 67.19 -42.77
CA ILE A 90 -10.44 66.05 -41.84
C ILE A 90 -9.61 64.88 -42.42
N THR A 91 -9.80 64.52 -43.69
CA THR A 91 -9.14 63.36 -44.29
C THR A 91 -7.66 63.59 -44.61
N THR A 92 -7.24 64.83 -44.88
CA THR A 92 -5.84 65.14 -45.20
C THR A 92 -4.97 65.40 -43.97
N GLU A 93 -5.55 65.90 -42.87
CA GLU A 93 -4.79 66.31 -41.69
C GLU A 93 -4.99 65.40 -40.47
N ILE A 94 -5.99 64.51 -40.47
CA ILE A 94 -6.15 63.47 -39.44
C ILE A 94 -5.76 62.12 -40.06
N PRO A 95 -4.52 61.64 -39.82
CA PRO A 95 -4.03 60.37 -40.36
C PRO A 95 -4.71 59.18 -39.67
N ASP A 96 -4.50 57.97 -40.19
CA ASP A 96 -4.82 56.74 -39.48
C ASP A 96 -3.93 56.58 -38.24
N ALA A 97 -4.48 56.01 -37.17
CA ALA A 97 -3.71 55.77 -35.96
C ALA A 97 -2.65 54.67 -36.18
N SER A 98 -1.46 54.85 -35.63
CA SER A 98 -0.40 53.86 -35.60
C SER A 98 0.26 53.80 -34.21
N LEU A 99 1.25 52.92 -34.03
CA LEU A 99 2.01 52.84 -32.77
C LEU A 99 2.79 54.13 -32.44
N THR A 100 3.02 55.00 -33.42
CA THR A 100 3.82 56.24 -33.27
C THR A 100 3.08 57.50 -33.70
N GLN A 101 1.91 57.39 -34.33
CA GLN A 101 1.12 58.51 -34.86
C GLN A 101 -0.32 58.46 -34.32
N LYS A 102 -0.78 59.57 -33.73
CA LYS A 102 -2.19 59.71 -33.31
C LYS A 102 -3.07 59.87 -34.55
N GLY A 103 -4.22 59.20 -34.58
CA GLY A 103 -5.13 59.19 -35.72
C GLY A 103 -6.49 58.58 -35.40
N ILE A 104 -7.31 58.35 -36.43
CA ILE A 104 -8.59 57.63 -36.32
C ILE A 104 -8.34 56.13 -36.58
N SER A 105 -9.01 55.23 -35.86
CA SER A 105 -8.94 53.79 -36.08
C SER A 105 -10.31 53.14 -35.84
N GLN A 106 -10.63 52.11 -36.61
CA GLN A 106 -11.82 51.30 -36.37
C GLN A 106 -11.59 50.32 -35.22
N LEU A 107 -12.59 50.14 -34.36
CA LEU A 107 -12.50 49.25 -33.21
C LEU A 107 -13.07 47.86 -33.54
N ASN A 108 -12.35 46.80 -33.13
CA ASN A 108 -12.77 45.41 -33.32
C ASN A 108 -12.82 44.64 -31.99
N SER A 109 -13.88 43.83 -31.81
CA SER A 109 -14.08 42.98 -30.62
C SER A 109 -13.79 41.50 -30.86
N ALA A 110 -13.36 41.09 -32.06
CA ALA A 110 -12.98 39.72 -32.36
C ALA A 110 -11.68 39.34 -31.62
N THR A 111 -11.61 38.12 -31.10
CA THR A 111 -10.44 37.59 -30.37
C THR A 111 -9.48 36.80 -31.24
N ASN A 112 -9.70 36.79 -32.55
CA ASN A 112 -8.97 36.02 -33.57
C ASN A 112 -8.82 36.79 -34.90
N SER A 113 -8.81 38.12 -34.83
CA SER A 113 -8.66 38.97 -36.02
C SER A 113 -7.19 39.10 -36.40
N ASP A 114 -6.89 38.88 -37.68
CA ASP A 114 -5.56 39.10 -38.27
C ASP A 114 -5.46 40.47 -38.98
N ARG A 115 -6.48 41.33 -38.84
CA ARG A 115 -6.48 42.68 -39.41
C ARG A 115 -5.52 43.61 -38.68
N GLU A 116 -4.67 44.30 -39.45
CA GLU A 116 -3.70 45.28 -38.94
C GLU A 116 -4.20 46.73 -38.97
N ASP A 117 -5.34 46.99 -39.61
CA ASP A 117 -5.94 48.32 -39.78
C ASP A 117 -7.03 48.66 -38.74
N GLN A 118 -7.16 47.84 -37.69
CA GLN A 118 -8.16 47.99 -36.64
C GLN A 118 -7.54 47.84 -35.25
N ALA A 119 -8.01 48.62 -34.28
CA ALA A 119 -7.58 48.51 -32.90
C ALA A 119 -8.48 47.55 -32.09
N ALA A 120 -7.86 46.77 -31.21
CA ALA A 120 -8.58 45.88 -30.30
C ALA A 120 -9.35 46.67 -29.22
N THR A 121 -10.60 46.30 -28.98
CA THR A 121 -11.38 46.87 -27.87
C THR A 121 -10.95 46.29 -26.51
N PRO A 122 -11.19 47.01 -25.40
CA PRO A 122 -11.03 46.45 -24.06
C PRO A 122 -11.81 45.14 -23.84
N LYS A 123 -12.96 44.99 -24.52
CA LYS A 123 -13.74 43.75 -24.51
C LYS A 123 -12.96 42.59 -25.12
N ALA A 124 -12.37 42.75 -26.32
CA ALA A 124 -11.55 41.70 -26.94
C ALA A 124 -10.37 41.29 -26.04
N VAL A 125 -9.66 42.26 -25.46
CA VAL A 125 -8.54 42.01 -24.54
C VAL A 125 -9.01 41.23 -23.31
N HIS A 126 -10.15 41.63 -22.75
CA HIS A 126 -10.75 40.97 -21.60
C HIS A 126 -11.22 39.54 -21.90
N ASP A 127 -11.80 39.30 -23.06
CA ASP A 127 -12.26 37.98 -23.48
C ASP A 127 -11.08 37.04 -23.76
N VAL A 128 -9.98 37.54 -24.37
CA VAL A 128 -8.72 36.79 -24.48
C VAL A 128 -8.14 36.43 -23.11
N ARG A 129 -8.14 37.37 -22.16
CA ARG A 129 -7.72 37.10 -20.77
C ARG A 129 -8.56 35.99 -20.13
N LYS A 130 -9.90 36.05 -20.28
CA LYS A 130 -10.80 34.99 -19.77
C LYS A 130 -10.52 33.63 -20.40
N ILE A 131 -10.26 33.58 -21.71
CA ILE A 131 -9.90 32.34 -22.42
C ILE A 131 -8.57 31.79 -21.86
N ALA A 132 -7.58 32.66 -21.65
CA ALA A 132 -6.29 32.28 -21.08
C ALA A 132 -6.43 31.77 -19.63
N GLU A 133 -7.18 32.46 -18.79
CA GLU A 133 -7.48 32.05 -17.41
C GLU A 133 -8.22 30.72 -17.37
N SER A 134 -9.21 30.52 -18.24
CA SER A 134 -9.94 29.26 -18.34
C SER A 134 -9.03 28.09 -18.73
N LYS A 135 -8.13 28.30 -19.71
CA LYS A 135 -7.13 27.29 -20.11
C LYS A 135 -6.14 26.99 -18.99
N LEU A 136 -5.71 28.01 -18.25
CA LEU A 136 -4.78 27.85 -17.14
C LEU A 136 -5.43 27.17 -15.93
N SER A 137 -6.67 27.53 -15.60
CA SER A 137 -7.44 26.88 -14.51
C SER A 137 -7.78 25.42 -14.79
N GLY A 138 -7.75 25.01 -16.06
CA GLY A 138 -7.95 23.63 -16.48
C GLY A 138 -6.71 22.75 -16.38
N VAL A 139 -5.54 23.32 -16.06
CA VAL A 139 -4.31 22.53 -15.87
C VAL A 139 -4.32 21.97 -14.44
N SER A 140 -4.67 20.70 -14.32
CA SER A 140 -4.58 19.96 -13.06
C SER A 140 -3.14 19.53 -12.76
N ASP A 141 -2.92 19.04 -11.54
CA ASP A 141 -1.70 18.32 -11.21
C ASP A 141 -1.54 17.09 -12.12
N ALA A 142 -0.30 16.74 -12.44
CA ALA A 142 -0.03 15.55 -13.22
C ALA A 142 -0.30 14.28 -12.40
N SER A 143 -0.75 13.24 -13.08
CA SER A 143 -0.92 11.89 -12.52
C SER A 143 -0.34 10.85 -13.46
N LEU A 144 -0.41 9.57 -13.07
CA LEU A 144 0.06 8.46 -13.91
C LEU A 144 -0.72 8.33 -15.23
N THR A 145 -1.92 8.89 -15.30
CA THR A 145 -2.82 8.79 -16.46
C THR A 145 -3.20 10.14 -17.08
N GLN A 146 -2.81 11.26 -16.45
CA GLN A 146 -3.17 12.61 -16.87
C GLN A 146 -1.94 13.52 -16.88
N LYS A 147 -1.70 14.21 -18.00
CA LYS A 147 -0.66 15.24 -18.09
C LYS A 147 -1.07 16.47 -17.28
N GLY A 148 -0.13 17.08 -16.56
CA GLY A 148 -0.38 18.23 -15.69
C GLY A 148 0.90 18.90 -15.21
N VAL A 149 0.80 19.79 -14.21
CA VAL A 149 1.96 20.40 -13.53
C VAL A 149 2.46 19.50 -12.40
N VAL A 150 3.77 19.57 -12.11
CA VAL A 150 4.40 18.82 -11.00
C VAL A 150 5.33 19.72 -10.23
N GLN A 151 5.37 19.55 -8.90
CA GLN A 151 6.39 20.14 -8.05
C GLN A 151 7.47 19.09 -7.77
N LEU A 152 8.74 19.50 -7.85
CA LEU A 152 9.88 18.59 -7.75
C LEU A 152 10.46 18.57 -6.33
N SER A 153 10.89 17.39 -5.88
CA SER A 153 11.62 17.21 -4.61
C SER A 153 12.92 16.43 -4.82
N SER A 154 13.98 16.87 -4.14
CA SER A 154 15.27 16.18 -4.11
C SER A 154 15.49 15.35 -2.85
N ALA A 155 14.47 15.18 -2.01
CA ALA A 155 14.54 14.30 -0.84
C ALA A 155 14.51 12.82 -1.27
N THR A 156 15.38 12.01 -0.69
CA THR A 156 15.46 10.55 -0.95
C THR A 156 14.53 9.71 -0.06
N ASN A 157 13.85 10.35 0.88
CA ASN A 157 12.94 9.75 1.85
C ASN A 157 11.58 10.45 1.90
N SER A 158 11.19 11.15 0.82
CA SER A 158 9.90 11.83 0.72
C SER A 158 8.76 10.81 0.76
N THR A 159 7.75 11.07 1.59
CA THR A 159 6.48 10.33 1.60
C THR A 159 5.40 11.01 0.76
N SER A 160 5.72 12.14 0.10
CA SER A 160 4.75 12.90 -0.69
C SER A 160 4.37 12.18 -1.98
N GLU A 161 3.08 11.95 -2.19
CA GLU A 161 2.53 11.40 -3.43
C GLU A 161 2.28 12.48 -4.50
N THR A 162 2.37 13.76 -4.13
CA THR A 162 2.14 14.91 -5.01
C THR A 162 3.41 15.54 -5.58
N LEU A 163 4.60 15.07 -5.15
CA LEU A 163 5.89 15.62 -5.59
C LEU A 163 6.65 14.59 -6.41
N ALA A 164 7.16 15.00 -7.58
CA ALA A 164 8.00 14.13 -8.40
C ALA A 164 9.47 14.18 -7.95
N ALA A 165 10.14 13.03 -7.97
CA ALA A 165 11.55 12.92 -7.61
C ALA A 165 12.46 13.56 -8.68
N THR A 166 13.48 14.30 -8.25
CA THR A 166 14.52 14.81 -9.17
C THR A 166 15.52 13.72 -9.56
N PRO A 167 16.22 13.85 -10.70
CA PRO A 167 17.35 12.97 -11.04
C PRO A 167 18.42 12.90 -9.95
N LYS A 168 18.61 13.98 -9.18
CA LYS A 168 19.51 14.03 -8.02
C LYS A 168 19.04 13.09 -6.89
N ALA A 169 17.75 13.09 -6.55
CA ALA A 169 17.21 12.16 -5.55
C ALA A 169 17.38 10.70 -6.01
N VAL A 170 17.05 10.40 -7.27
CA VAL A 170 17.22 9.06 -7.84
C VAL A 170 18.67 8.61 -7.80
N LYS A 171 19.61 9.48 -8.19
CA LYS A 171 21.04 9.16 -8.14
C LYS A 171 21.54 8.93 -6.71
N ASN A 172 21.13 9.76 -5.75
CA ASN A 172 21.51 9.57 -4.35
C ASN A 172 20.99 8.24 -3.78
N ALA A 173 19.74 7.86 -4.10
CA ALA A 173 19.18 6.58 -3.68
C ALA A 173 19.92 5.39 -4.34
N TYR A 174 20.26 5.51 -5.63
CA TYR A 174 21.05 4.52 -6.35
C TYR A 174 22.45 4.35 -5.76
N ASP A 175 23.16 5.45 -5.51
CA ASP A 175 24.50 5.44 -4.93
C ASP A 175 24.48 4.77 -3.54
N PHE A 176 23.49 5.10 -2.70
CA PHE A 176 23.29 4.44 -1.40
C PHE A 176 23.05 2.94 -1.52
N ALA A 177 22.17 2.52 -2.43
CA ALA A 177 21.90 1.09 -2.68
C ALA A 177 23.16 0.36 -3.18
N ASN A 178 23.96 1.01 -4.04
CA ASN A 178 25.22 0.44 -4.53
C ASN A 178 26.25 0.28 -3.39
N THR A 179 26.35 1.27 -2.48
CA THR A 179 27.19 1.15 -1.28
C THR A 179 26.75 -0.04 -0.40
N ALA A 180 25.45 -0.21 -0.17
CA ALA A 180 24.93 -1.34 0.61
C ALA A 180 25.25 -2.69 -0.06
N ASN A 181 25.14 -2.78 -1.39
CA ASN A 181 25.48 -3.98 -2.14
C ASN A 181 26.97 -4.34 -2.04
N VAL A 182 27.86 -3.35 -2.13
CA VAL A 182 29.31 -3.55 -1.93
C VAL A 182 29.60 -4.02 -0.51
N ALA A 183 28.96 -3.43 0.51
CA ALA A 183 29.11 -3.87 1.90
C ALA A 183 28.65 -5.32 2.11
N ALA A 184 27.53 -5.72 1.53
CA ALA A 184 27.02 -7.09 1.59
C ALA A 184 27.99 -8.09 0.91
N LYS A 185 28.54 -7.74 -0.25
CA LYS A 185 29.55 -8.55 -0.93
C LYS A 185 30.81 -8.71 -0.08
N ASN A 186 31.33 -7.62 0.49
CA ASN A 186 32.50 -7.67 1.35
C ASN A 186 32.27 -8.55 2.59
N ALA A 187 31.09 -8.47 3.20
CA ALA A 187 30.73 -9.33 4.33
C ALA A 187 30.66 -10.81 3.93
N HIS A 188 30.13 -11.13 2.75
CA HIS A 188 30.12 -12.49 2.23
C HIS A 188 31.54 -13.02 1.96
N ASP A 189 32.39 -12.22 1.32
CA ASP A 189 33.77 -12.57 1.04
C ASP A 189 34.56 -12.81 2.34
N GLU A 190 34.32 -11.99 3.37
CA GLU A 190 34.97 -12.16 4.68
C GLU A 190 34.46 -13.40 5.42
N ALA A 191 33.16 -13.73 5.32
CA ALA A 191 32.62 -14.97 5.87
C ALA A 191 33.23 -16.21 5.19
N ASN A 192 33.44 -16.16 3.87
CA ASN A 192 34.13 -17.23 3.15
C ASN A 192 35.59 -17.35 3.60
N ARG A 193 36.33 -16.24 3.72
CA ARG A 193 37.71 -16.25 4.26
C ARG A 193 37.80 -16.82 5.67
N ALA A 194 36.84 -16.46 6.54
CA ALA A 194 36.78 -16.99 7.90
C ALA A 194 36.55 -18.51 7.89
N THR A 195 35.67 -18.98 7.00
CA THR A 195 35.39 -20.41 6.80
C THR A 195 36.61 -21.15 6.28
N ASP A 196 37.29 -20.60 5.27
CA ASP A 196 38.51 -21.18 4.71
C ASP A 196 39.65 -21.24 5.73
N ASN A 197 39.81 -20.19 6.54
CA ASN A 197 40.78 -20.17 7.63
C ASN A 197 40.43 -21.24 8.70
N ALA A 198 39.17 -21.37 9.09
CA ALA A 198 38.73 -22.40 10.04
C ALA A 198 38.98 -23.81 9.49
N ASN A 199 38.62 -24.06 8.23
CA ASN A 199 38.89 -25.34 7.54
C ASN A 199 40.39 -25.64 7.48
N SER A 200 41.22 -24.64 7.22
CA SER A 200 42.68 -24.78 7.18
C SER A 200 43.27 -25.14 8.54
N ARG A 201 42.78 -24.53 9.63
CA ARG A 201 43.25 -24.80 11.01
C ARG A 201 42.74 -26.12 11.59
N LEU A 202 41.59 -26.60 11.11
CA LEU A 202 40.98 -27.87 11.55
C LEU A 202 41.31 -29.04 10.60
N ALA A 203 42.23 -28.84 9.66
CA ALA A 203 42.63 -29.82 8.68
C ALA A 203 43.28 -31.05 9.35
N LYS A 204 42.49 -32.10 9.56
CA LYS A 204 42.91 -33.33 10.27
C LYS A 204 44.08 -34.05 9.61
N ASN A 205 44.33 -33.84 8.32
CA ASN A 205 45.47 -34.40 7.62
C ASN A 205 46.82 -33.79 8.04
N GLN A 206 46.85 -32.64 8.70
CA GLN A 206 48.09 -32.02 9.19
C GLN A 206 48.55 -32.57 10.55
N ASN A 207 47.70 -33.27 11.33
CA ASN A 207 48.05 -33.95 12.59
C ASN A 207 48.94 -33.12 13.56
N GLY A 208 48.75 -31.79 13.64
CA GLY A 208 49.55 -30.90 14.48
C GLY A 208 50.98 -30.63 13.97
N ALA A 209 51.25 -30.86 12.67
CA ALA A 209 52.52 -30.54 12.02
C ALA A 209 52.77 -29.02 11.94
N ASP A 210 51.71 -28.22 11.92
CA ASP A 210 51.72 -26.75 11.87
C ASP A 210 51.90 -26.09 13.24
N ILE A 211 51.94 -26.86 14.34
CA ILE A 211 52.13 -26.35 15.70
C ILE A 211 53.59 -25.88 15.88
N PRO A 212 53.86 -24.57 16.03
CA PRO A 212 55.23 -24.06 16.05
C PRO A 212 56.04 -24.50 17.28
N ASN A 213 55.37 -24.63 18.44
CA ASN A 213 55.96 -25.11 19.68
C ASN A 213 55.09 -26.22 20.29
N LYS A 214 55.38 -27.46 19.91
CA LYS A 214 54.64 -28.65 20.36
C LYS A 214 54.74 -28.85 21.88
N SER A 215 55.87 -28.50 22.49
CA SER A 215 56.08 -28.65 23.94
C SER A 215 55.18 -27.73 24.75
N GLU A 216 55.08 -26.45 24.38
CA GLU A 216 54.16 -25.51 25.04
C GLU A 216 52.69 -25.88 24.78
N PHE A 217 52.37 -26.39 23.58
CA PHE A 217 51.03 -26.88 23.26
C PHE A 217 50.61 -28.05 24.16
N ILE A 218 51.46 -29.07 24.33
CA ILE A 218 51.23 -30.21 25.23
C ILE A 218 51.04 -29.75 26.69
N LYS A 219 51.81 -28.75 27.12
CA LYS A 219 51.69 -28.11 28.43
C LYS A 219 50.37 -27.39 28.63
N ASN A 220 49.93 -26.61 27.64
CA ASN A 220 48.64 -25.90 27.70
C ASN A 220 47.43 -26.84 27.68
N LEU A 221 47.56 -28.02 27.06
CA LEU A 221 46.54 -29.08 27.12
C LEU A 221 46.55 -29.87 28.44
N GLY A 222 47.50 -29.61 29.35
CA GLY A 222 47.64 -30.35 30.61
C GLY A 222 48.13 -31.80 30.43
N LEU A 223 48.69 -32.15 29.27
CA LEU A 223 49.07 -33.53 28.94
C LEU A 223 50.51 -33.88 29.34
N VAL A 224 51.25 -32.96 29.96
CA VAL A 224 52.66 -33.17 30.33
C VAL A 224 52.84 -34.42 31.19
N GLU A 225 52.00 -34.59 32.21
CA GLU A 225 52.07 -35.75 33.10
C GLU A 225 51.70 -37.05 32.37
N THR A 226 50.72 -37.01 31.47
CA THR A 226 50.29 -38.14 30.64
C THR A 226 51.39 -38.59 29.68
N VAL A 227 52.05 -37.66 28.98
CA VAL A 227 53.19 -37.96 28.09
C VAL A 227 54.35 -38.56 28.90
N ASN A 228 54.66 -37.99 30.06
CA ASN A 228 55.72 -38.52 30.93
C ASN A 228 55.41 -39.95 31.44
N LYS A 229 54.15 -40.23 31.80
CA LYS A 229 53.70 -41.59 32.17
C LYS A 229 53.73 -42.56 30.98
N ALA A 230 53.41 -42.09 29.78
CA ALA A 230 53.40 -42.88 28.55
C ALA A 230 54.82 -43.16 27.98
N ASN A 231 55.85 -42.41 28.37
CA ASN A 231 57.23 -42.63 27.92
C ASN A 231 57.79 -44.03 28.28
N ASN A 232 57.18 -44.72 29.26
CA ASN A 232 57.51 -46.11 29.63
C ASN A 232 56.35 -47.08 29.34
N ALA A 233 55.33 -46.67 28.59
CA ALA A 233 54.25 -47.55 28.19
C ALA A 233 54.75 -48.54 27.13
N VAL A 234 54.53 -49.83 27.37
CA VAL A 234 54.81 -50.89 26.39
C VAL A 234 53.95 -50.67 25.13
N SER A 235 54.53 -50.90 23.95
CA SER A 235 53.79 -50.70 22.70
C SER A 235 52.61 -51.67 22.61
N LYS A 236 51.61 -51.36 21.77
CA LYS A 236 50.51 -52.29 21.51
C LYS A 236 51.02 -53.68 21.08
N THR A 237 52.08 -53.71 20.28
CA THR A 237 52.74 -54.95 19.83
C THR A 237 53.39 -55.72 20.99
N ASP A 238 53.98 -55.01 21.95
CA ASP A 238 54.61 -55.63 23.14
C ASP A 238 53.57 -56.09 24.16
N ALA A 239 52.47 -55.34 24.31
CA ALA A 239 51.33 -55.73 25.15
C ALA A 239 50.57 -56.92 24.56
N ASP A 240 50.35 -56.94 23.24
CA ASP A 240 49.68 -58.03 22.51
C ASP A 240 50.50 -59.33 22.55
N SER A 241 51.84 -59.24 22.54
CA SER A 241 52.73 -60.42 22.62
C SER A 241 52.95 -60.93 24.05
N THR A 242 52.90 -60.06 25.06
CA THR A 242 53.24 -60.43 26.45
C THR A 242 52.01 -60.72 27.31
N TYR A 243 50.85 -60.09 27.08
CA TYR A 243 49.75 -60.11 28.04
C TYR A 243 48.34 -60.39 27.51
N ALA A 244 48.07 -60.47 26.20
CA ALA A 244 46.74 -60.86 25.74
C ALA A 244 46.64 -61.30 24.26
N ARG A 245 46.91 -62.58 23.97
CA ARG A 245 46.12 -63.44 23.06
C ARG A 245 46.73 -64.85 22.96
N LYS A 246 46.09 -65.84 23.59
CA LYS A 246 45.98 -67.16 22.93
C LYS A 246 44.77 -67.10 21.99
N LYS A 247 44.83 -67.81 20.86
CA LYS A 247 43.88 -67.67 19.75
C LYS A 247 42.46 -68.03 20.23
N SER A 248 41.41 -67.47 19.61
CA SER A 248 40.01 -67.60 20.08
C SER A 248 39.42 -69.02 20.02
N GLN A 249 40.22 -70.04 19.71
CA GLN A 249 39.82 -71.44 19.62
C GLN A 249 40.43 -72.29 20.74
N ASP A 250 41.32 -71.71 21.56
CA ASP A 250 41.95 -72.40 22.68
C ASP A 250 41.11 -72.21 23.95
N GLU A 251 40.88 -73.29 24.71
CA GLU A 251 40.12 -73.25 25.97
C GLU A 251 40.82 -72.34 27.00
N PHE A 252 40.07 -71.43 27.62
CA PHE A 252 40.56 -70.50 28.64
C PHE A 252 39.88 -70.78 29.99
N THR A 253 40.68 -71.19 30.98
CA THR A 253 40.22 -71.42 32.36
C THR A 253 40.88 -70.42 33.30
N CYS A 254 40.07 -69.60 33.97
CA CYS A 254 40.53 -68.71 35.05
C CYS A 254 39.59 -68.84 36.25
N GLY A 255 40.05 -69.54 37.30
CA GLY A 255 39.21 -69.87 38.44
C GLY A 255 38.00 -70.70 38.02
N SER A 256 36.80 -70.27 38.40
CA SER A 256 35.53 -70.93 38.05
C SER A 256 35.01 -70.60 36.64
N LEU A 257 35.65 -69.69 35.90
CA LEU A 257 35.22 -69.28 34.56
C LEU A 257 35.93 -70.13 33.48
N ASN A 258 35.14 -70.88 32.72
CA ASN A 258 35.58 -71.61 31.53
C ASN A 258 34.89 -71.06 30.28
N VAL A 259 35.68 -70.59 29.31
CA VAL A 259 35.21 -70.20 27.98
C VAL A 259 35.46 -71.36 27.01
N VAL A 260 34.38 -72.04 26.63
CA VAL A 260 34.43 -73.22 25.77
C VAL A 260 34.18 -72.78 24.34
N ALA A 261 35.25 -72.66 23.55
CA ALA A 261 35.20 -72.16 22.18
C ALA A 261 35.34 -73.24 21.09
N ASN A 262 35.62 -74.48 21.48
CA ASN A 262 35.92 -75.61 20.58
C ASN A 262 34.89 -76.76 20.68
N HIS A 263 33.79 -76.58 21.41
CA HIS A 263 32.70 -77.55 21.54
C HIS A 263 31.54 -77.21 20.60
N GLU A 264 30.69 -78.20 20.31
CA GLU A 264 29.46 -78.10 19.50
C GLU A 264 28.44 -77.06 20.04
N TYR A 265 28.63 -76.61 21.29
CA TYR A 265 27.79 -75.62 21.97
C TYR A 265 28.67 -74.52 22.56
N PRO A 266 29.15 -73.55 21.75
CA PRO A 266 30.09 -72.55 22.22
C PRO A 266 29.43 -71.69 23.30
N GLY A 267 30.15 -71.43 24.38
CA GLY A 267 29.56 -70.78 25.54
C GLY A 267 30.50 -70.53 26.70
N ILE A 268 29.92 -70.02 27.79
CA ILE A 268 30.59 -69.72 29.05
C ILE A 268 30.03 -70.65 30.12
N LYS A 269 30.92 -71.33 30.87
CA LYS A 269 30.60 -72.19 32.01
C LYS A 269 31.20 -71.63 33.30
N LEU A 270 30.38 -71.56 34.35
CA LEU A 270 30.77 -71.20 35.71
C LEU A 270 30.62 -72.42 36.63
N GLU A 271 31.74 -73.02 37.04
CA GLU A 271 31.74 -74.28 37.79
C GLU A 271 31.98 -74.07 39.29
N LYS A 272 31.14 -74.72 40.09
CA LYS A 272 31.29 -74.82 41.54
C LYS A 272 32.22 -75.98 41.88
N LYS A 273 32.93 -75.89 43.02
CA LYS A 273 33.85 -76.94 43.52
C LYS A 273 33.23 -78.35 43.64
N ASP A 274 31.90 -78.46 43.73
CA ASP A 274 31.18 -79.73 43.81
C ASP A 274 30.81 -80.33 42.43
N GLY A 275 31.27 -79.72 41.33
CA GLY A 275 31.08 -80.17 39.94
C GLY A 275 29.83 -79.61 39.25
N ARG A 276 28.93 -78.93 39.97
CA ARG A 276 27.73 -78.30 39.37
C ARG A 276 28.09 -77.00 38.67
N TYR A 277 27.36 -76.62 37.63
CA TYR A 277 27.70 -75.42 36.87
C TYR A 277 26.49 -74.72 36.25
N VAL A 278 26.65 -73.41 36.05
CA VAL A 278 25.79 -72.63 35.16
C VAL A 278 26.51 -72.50 33.82
N GLN A 279 25.80 -72.73 32.72
CA GLN A 279 26.32 -72.51 31.38
C GLN A 279 25.40 -71.63 30.57
N ILE A 280 25.98 -70.65 29.89
CA ILE A 280 25.33 -69.87 28.83
C ILE A 280 25.94 -70.35 27.52
N TYR A 281 25.15 -70.94 26.63
CA TYR A 281 25.66 -71.49 25.38
C TYR A 281 24.73 -71.22 24.20
N ALA A 282 25.35 -71.07 23.03
CA ALA A 282 24.63 -71.06 21.78
C ALA A 282 24.32 -72.50 21.36
N ASN A 283 23.10 -72.73 20.88
CA ASN A 283 22.71 -73.98 20.23
C ASN A 283 22.39 -73.66 18.76
N PRO A 284 23.41 -73.58 17.90
CA PRO A 284 23.24 -73.09 16.53
C PRO A 284 22.26 -73.96 15.72
N ASP A 285 22.18 -75.26 16.03
CA ASP A 285 21.39 -76.25 15.30
C ASP A 285 20.08 -76.64 16.02
N GLY A 286 19.80 -76.06 17.20
CA GLY A 286 18.62 -76.34 18.02
C GLY A 286 17.43 -75.38 17.81
N GLN A 287 16.29 -75.72 18.44
CA GLN A 287 15.09 -74.85 18.48
C GLN A 287 15.32 -73.54 19.26
N ASP A 288 16.30 -73.55 20.18
CA ASP A 288 16.58 -72.51 21.15
C ASP A 288 18.00 -71.94 20.92
N PRO A 289 18.17 -70.91 20.06
CA PRO A 289 19.48 -70.41 19.63
C PRO A 289 20.43 -69.97 20.75
N LEU A 290 19.88 -69.51 21.89
CA LEU A 290 20.65 -69.16 23.08
C LEU A 290 19.96 -69.74 24.32
N THR A 291 20.70 -70.53 25.11
CA THR A 291 20.19 -71.18 26.33
C THR A 291 21.09 -70.87 27.52
N ILE A 292 20.47 -70.58 28.66
CA ILE A 292 21.11 -70.53 29.98
C ILE A 292 20.63 -71.76 30.76
N SER A 293 21.54 -72.62 31.19
CA SER A 293 21.22 -73.84 31.93
C SER A 293 22.00 -73.94 33.23
N TYR A 294 21.37 -74.51 34.26
CA TYR A 294 22.01 -74.99 35.46
C TYR A 294 22.08 -76.52 35.40
N ARG A 295 23.28 -77.09 35.50
CA ARG A 295 23.55 -78.50 35.30
C ARG A 295 24.26 -79.14 36.49
N ASP A 296 24.07 -80.44 36.64
CA ASP A 296 24.73 -81.22 37.68
C ASP A 296 26.17 -81.65 37.30
N LYS A 297 26.86 -82.39 38.19
CA LYS A 297 28.24 -82.84 37.96
C LYS A 297 28.39 -83.90 36.85
N ASN A 298 27.29 -84.55 36.47
CA ASN A 298 27.26 -85.56 35.42
C ASN A 298 26.89 -84.95 34.05
N GLY A 299 26.47 -83.67 34.02
CA GLY A 299 26.09 -82.93 32.81
C GLY A 299 24.58 -82.83 32.57
N ASP A 300 23.76 -83.36 33.49
CA ASP A 300 22.30 -83.36 33.37
C ASP A 300 21.72 -81.97 33.67
N THR A 301 20.73 -81.54 32.87
CA THR A 301 20.10 -80.22 33.04
C THR A 301 19.07 -80.24 34.15
N ILE A 302 19.27 -79.38 35.15
CA ILE A 302 18.36 -79.21 36.28
C ILE A 302 17.34 -78.11 35.96
N TYR A 303 17.81 -76.96 35.48
CA TYR A 303 16.97 -75.82 35.09
C TYR A 303 17.49 -75.21 33.79
N TYR A 304 16.61 -74.69 32.93
CA TYR A 304 17.01 -73.94 31.76
C TYR A 304 16.04 -72.79 31.43
N ALA A 305 16.58 -71.77 30.77
CA ALA A 305 15.84 -70.67 30.15
C ALA A 305 16.39 -70.47 28.73
N SER A 306 15.51 -70.31 27.73
CA SER A 306 15.91 -70.18 26.33
C SER A 306 15.26 -68.99 25.61
N VAL A 307 15.97 -68.46 24.63
CA VAL A 307 15.42 -67.52 23.64
C VAL A 307 14.84 -68.33 22.49
N GLN A 308 13.53 -68.22 22.25
CA GLN A 308 12.86 -68.89 21.15
C GLN A 308 13.29 -68.30 19.79
N LYS A 309 13.48 -69.15 18.77
CA LYS A 309 13.84 -68.72 17.42
C LYS A 309 12.68 -67.93 16.76
N LYS A 310 12.76 -66.60 16.78
CA LYS A 310 11.89 -65.67 16.03
C LYS A 310 12.72 -64.63 15.29
N SER A 311 12.25 -64.17 14.13
CA SER A 311 12.92 -63.11 13.36
C SER A 311 12.69 -61.74 14.01
N GLY A 312 13.75 -61.05 14.43
CA GLY A 312 13.69 -59.64 14.82
C GLY A 312 14.13 -59.33 16.26
N MET A 313 14.31 -58.04 16.51
CA MET A 313 14.81 -57.43 17.74
C MET A 313 13.85 -57.66 18.92
N LEU A 314 14.40 -57.81 20.13
CA LEU A 314 13.65 -57.90 21.39
C LEU A 314 12.88 -56.58 21.61
N ALA A 315 11.55 -56.57 21.49
CA ALA A 315 10.73 -55.40 21.82
C ALA A 315 10.13 -55.55 23.23
N MET A 316 10.39 -54.57 24.11
CA MET A 316 9.73 -54.43 25.42
C MET A 316 8.56 -53.46 25.31
N LEU A 317 7.56 -53.59 26.18
CA LEU A 317 6.20 -53.05 26.04
C LEU A 317 6.06 -51.51 26.07
N ASP A 318 7.12 -50.75 26.34
CA ASP A 318 7.02 -49.35 26.80
C ASP A 318 7.22 -48.27 25.72
N ASP A 319 7.40 -48.63 24.44
CA ASP A 319 7.72 -47.68 23.37
C ASP A 319 6.49 -46.96 22.72
N ILE A 320 5.31 -46.93 23.36
CA ILE A 320 4.10 -46.24 22.83
C ILE A 320 3.86 -44.90 23.55
N ASN A 321 4.37 -43.82 22.96
CA ASN A 321 4.48 -42.47 23.53
C ASN A 321 3.18 -41.61 23.56
N VAL A 322 1.98 -42.21 23.60
CA VAL A 322 0.69 -41.47 23.65
C VAL A 322 -0.13 -41.95 24.85
N PRO A 323 -0.50 -41.09 25.82
CA PRO A 323 -1.27 -41.50 27.00
C PRO A 323 -2.63 -42.12 26.65
N VAL A 324 -3.08 -43.08 27.46
CA VAL A 324 -4.42 -43.70 27.34
C VAL A 324 -5.50 -42.65 27.56
N GLY A 325 -6.56 -42.72 26.76
CA GLY A 325 -7.73 -41.85 26.90
C GLY A 325 -7.66 -40.52 26.16
N VAL A 326 -6.52 -40.13 25.57
CA VAL A 326 -6.43 -38.93 24.73
C VAL A 326 -7.26 -39.10 23.45
N PRO A 327 -8.23 -38.22 23.15
CA PRO A 327 -8.93 -38.23 21.87
C PRO A 327 -7.99 -37.83 20.72
N LEU A 328 -7.79 -38.73 19.77
CA LEU A 328 -6.95 -38.52 18.59
C LEU A 328 -7.82 -38.35 17.34
N PRO A 329 -7.56 -37.33 16.51
CA PRO A 329 -8.19 -37.23 15.21
C PRO A 329 -7.65 -38.32 14.29
N TYR A 330 -8.55 -39.14 13.75
CA TYR A 330 -8.23 -40.27 12.89
C TYR A 330 -8.95 -40.14 11.54
N PRO A 331 -8.23 -40.25 10.41
CA PRO A 331 -8.78 -39.91 9.09
C PRO A 331 -9.78 -40.94 8.56
N HIS A 332 -9.86 -42.13 9.15
CA HIS A 332 -10.69 -43.22 8.63
C HIS A 332 -11.92 -43.50 9.51
N ARG A 333 -13.01 -43.97 8.90
CA ARG A 333 -14.27 -44.28 9.60
C ARG A 333 -14.15 -45.48 10.54
N TYR A 334 -13.34 -46.47 10.17
CA TYR A 334 -13.14 -47.69 10.97
C TYR A 334 -12.00 -47.54 11.95
N THR A 335 -12.29 -47.77 13.22
CA THR A 335 -11.32 -47.68 14.30
C THR A 335 -10.32 -48.83 14.21
N PRO A 336 -9.01 -48.55 14.26
CA PRO A 336 -7.98 -49.59 14.22
C PRO A 336 -8.01 -50.44 15.50
N ALA A 337 -7.46 -51.65 15.42
CA ALA A 337 -7.34 -52.53 16.59
C ALA A 337 -6.55 -51.85 17.71
N GLY A 338 -7.01 -52.01 18.95
CA GLY A 338 -6.41 -51.35 20.13
C GLY A 338 -6.95 -49.95 20.43
N TYR A 339 -7.92 -49.45 19.66
CA TYR A 339 -8.57 -48.16 19.88
C TYR A 339 -10.10 -48.29 19.99
N LEU A 340 -10.74 -47.32 20.64
CA LEU A 340 -12.20 -47.18 20.72
C LEU A 340 -12.66 -45.86 20.10
N THR A 341 -13.80 -45.88 19.42
CA THR A 341 -14.43 -44.67 18.84
C THR A 341 -15.08 -43.80 19.91
N CYS A 342 -14.86 -42.49 19.89
CA CYS A 342 -15.54 -41.51 20.76
C CYS A 342 -16.98 -41.24 20.31
N ASN A 343 -17.86 -42.22 20.48
CA ASN A 343 -19.28 -42.17 20.12
C ASN A 343 -20.22 -42.39 21.32
N GLY A 344 -19.73 -42.19 22.55
CA GLY A 344 -20.50 -42.42 23.76
C GLY A 344 -20.62 -43.89 24.19
N GLN A 345 -19.93 -44.83 23.55
CA GLN A 345 -19.99 -46.26 23.90
C GLN A 345 -19.42 -46.55 25.30
N SER A 346 -19.94 -47.60 25.93
CA SER A 346 -19.38 -48.10 27.19
C SER A 346 -18.20 -49.02 26.94
N PHE A 347 -17.30 -49.13 27.91
CA PHE A 347 -16.17 -50.06 27.89
C PHE A 347 -16.03 -50.78 29.23
N ASP A 348 -15.38 -51.95 29.20
CA ASP A 348 -15.10 -52.72 30.41
C ASP A 348 -13.92 -52.10 31.17
N LYS A 349 -14.19 -51.60 32.37
CA LYS A 349 -13.20 -50.96 33.25
C LYS A 349 -12.15 -51.95 33.77
N SER A 350 -12.50 -53.24 33.90
CA SER A 350 -11.57 -54.28 34.33
C SER A 350 -10.62 -54.67 33.19
N LEU A 351 -11.09 -54.62 31.95
CA LEU A 351 -10.25 -54.87 30.77
C LEU A 351 -9.36 -53.68 30.41
N TYR A 352 -9.83 -52.45 30.68
CA TYR A 352 -9.15 -51.20 30.32
C TYR A 352 -8.97 -50.26 31.53
N PRO A 353 -8.12 -50.60 32.51
CA PRO A 353 -8.00 -49.85 33.76
C PRO A 353 -7.45 -48.43 33.57
N MET A 354 -6.49 -48.24 32.66
CA MET A 354 -5.96 -46.90 32.35
C MET A 354 -6.99 -46.02 31.63
N LEU A 355 -7.85 -46.61 30.81
CA LEU A 355 -8.95 -45.88 30.18
C LEU A 355 -10.04 -45.52 31.20
N ALA A 356 -10.25 -46.38 32.20
CA ALA A 356 -11.14 -46.12 33.33
C ALA A 356 -10.63 -44.98 34.24
N GLU A 357 -9.32 -44.77 34.32
CA GLU A 357 -8.74 -43.60 35.00
C GLU A 357 -9.06 -42.31 34.23
N ALA A 358 -8.90 -42.31 32.91
CA ALA A 358 -9.23 -41.16 32.05
C ALA A 358 -10.75 -40.89 31.97
N TYR A 359 -11.57 -41.95 31.95
CA TYR A 359 -13.03 -41.87 31.87
C TYR A 359 -13.71 -42.71 32.97
N PRO A 360 -13.82 -42.16 34.21
CA PRO A 360 -14.33 -42.90 35.37
C PRO A 360 -15.74 -43.47 35.23
N ALA A 361 -16.56 -42.85 34.39
CA ALA A 361 -17.93 -43.30 34.07
C ALA A 361 -17.98 -44.60 33.25
N GLY A 362 -16.84 -45.13 32.78
CA GLY A 362 -16.79 -46.35 31.96
C GLY A 362 -17.35 -46.15 30.54
N ARG A 363 -17.36 -44.91 30.06
CA ARG A 363 -17.81 -44.55 28.71
C ARG A 363 -16.84 -43.56 28.11
N VAL A 364 -16.52 -43.75 26.84
CA VAL A 364 -15.81 -42.73 26.06
C VAL A 364 -16.77 -41.58 25.73
N PRO A 365 -16.27 -40.34 25.53
CA PRO A 365 -17.12 -39.22 25.18
C PRO A 365 -17.81 -39.43 23.82
N ASP A 366 -18.95 -38.81 23.60
CA ASP A 366 -19.55 -38.69 22.27
C ASP A 366 -19.09 -37.36 21.66
N LEU A 367 -18.14 -37.44 20.72
CA LEU A 367 -17.51 -36.26 20.11
C LEU A 367 -17.94 -36.07 18.65
N ARG A 368 -19.00 -36.76 18.22
CA ARG A 368 -19.47 -36.70 16.83
C ARG A 368 -20.13 -35.33 16.58
N GLY A 369 -19.51 -34.52 15.74
CA GLY A 369 -19.99 -33.18 15.40
C GLY A 369 -19.54 -32.10 16.38
N GLU A 370 -18.73 -32.44 17.39
CA GLU A 370 -18.28 -31.51 18.42
C GLU A 370 -16.93 -30.88 18.07
N PHE A 371 -16.74 -29.63 18.51
CA PHE A 371 -15.43 -28.99 18.55
C PHE A 371 -14.82 -29.11 19.95
N ILE A 372 -13.60 -29.63 20.05
CA ILE A 372 -12.85 -29.67 21.31
C ILE A 372 -12.20 -28.31 21.54
N ARG A 373 -12.34 -27.77 22.75
CA ARG A 373 -11.66 -26.54 23.19
C ARG A 373 -10.82 -26.79 24.43
N GLY A 374 -9.87 -25.89 24.70
CA GLY A 374 -9.15 -25.86 25.96
C GLY A 374 -10.09 -25.53 27.13
N TRP A 375 -9.88 -26.22 28.25
CA TRP A 375 -10.52 -25.90 29.52
C TRP A 375 -9.95 -24.59 30.08
N ASP A 376 -10.81 -23.74 30.66
CA ASP A 376 -10.44 -22.41 31.14
C ASP A 376 -9.45 -22.44 32.31
N ASP A 377 -9.58 -23.45 33.18
CA ASP A 377 -8.73 -23.64 34.37
C ASP A 377 -8.46 -22.33 35.14
N SER A 378 -9.53 -21.61 35.45
CA SER A 378 -9.51 -20.33 36.19
C SER A 378 -8.84 -19.14 35.47
N ARG A 379 -8.60 -19.22 34.15
CA ARG A 379 -8.10 -18.09 33.36
C ARG A 379 -9.13 -16.96 33.22
N GLY A 380 -10.43 -17.24 33.38
CA GLY A 380 -11.51 -16.26 33.37
C GLY A 380 -12.07 -15.95 31.98
N VAL A 381 -11.69 -16.71 30.95
CA VAL A 381 -12.25 -16.58 29.58
C VAL A 381 -13.59 -17.29 29.48
N ASP A 382 -13.76 -18.39 30.21
CA ASP A 382 -14.96 -19.20 30.21
C ASP A 382 -15.25 -19.77 31.61
N PRO A 383 -15.68 -18.92 32.55
CA PRO A 383 -15.87 -19.30 33.94
C PRO A 383 -17.00 -20.32 34.12
N GLY A 384 -16.82 -21.26 35.06
CA GLY A 384 -17.89 -22.15 35.52
C GLY A 384 -18.04 -23.48 34.76
N ARG A 385 -17.18 -23.77 33.76
CA ARG A 385 -17.14 -25.07 33.09
C ARG A 385 -15.99 -25.96 33.57
N VAL A 386 -16.19 -27.27 33.42
CA VAL A 386 -15.21 -28.33 33.74
C VAL A 386 -14.91 -29.19 32.52
N CYS A 387 -13.78 -29.92 32.53
CA CYS A 387 -13.44 -30.88 31.46
C CYS A 387 -14.58 -31.86 31.17
N GLY A 388 -14.90 -32.05 29.88
CA GLY A 388 -15.96 -32.95 29.43
C GLY A 388 -17.38 -32.38 29.44
N SER A 389 -17.58 -31.12 29.86
CA SER A 389 -18.89 -30.45 29.76
C SER A 389 -19.19 -29.96 28.34
N CYS A 390 -20.43 -30.19 27.87
CA CYS A 390 -20.92 -29.70 26.58
C CYS A 390 -21.37 -28.24 26.67
N GLN A 391 -21.28 -27.52 25.56
CA GLN A 391 -21.82 -26.17 25.41
C GLN A 391 -22.50 -26.08 24.05
N GLY A 392 -23.67 -25.43 24.00
CA GLY A 392 -24.33 -25.12 22.73
C GLY A 392 -23.59 -24.05 21.94
N ASP A 393 -23.86 -23.97 20.65
CA ASP A 393 -23.35 -22.88 19.84
C ASP A 393 -23.87 -21.53 20.34
N ALA A 394 -23.04 -20.50 20.21
CA ALA A 394 -23.42 -19.14 20.52
C ALA A 394 -22.70 -18.19 19.56
N LEU A 395 -23.42 -17.21 19.04
CA LEU A 395 -22.82 -16.05 18.39
C LEU A 395 -22.64 -14.91 19.40
N GLN A 396 -21.61 -14.08 19.20
CA GLN A 396 -21.50 -12.82 19.94
C GLN A 396 -22.71 -11.93 19.64
N ASN A 397 -23.09 -11.11 20.62
CA ASN A 397 -24.22 -10.19 20.45
C ASN A 397 -23.96 -9.23 19.28
N ILE A 398 -24.90 -9.15 18.33
CA ILE A 398 -24.88 -8.21 17.22
C ILE A 398 -25.86 -7.10 17.56
N ILE A 399 -25.34 -5.97 18.03
CA ILE A 399 -26.16 -4.83 18.43
C ILE A 399 -26.21 -3.82 17.28
N GLY A 400 -27.41 -3.34 17.01
CA GLY A 400 -27.67 -2.20 16.15
C GLY A 400 -29.07 -1.70 16.38
N GLY A 401 -29.33 -0.48 15.94
CA GLY A 401 -30.63 0.13 16.06
C GLY A 401 -30.73 1.31 15.13
N PHE A 402 -31.96 1.69 14.82
CA PHE A 402 -32.22 2.89 14.06
C PHE A 402 -33.35 3.68 14.71
N THR A 403 -33.33 4.99 14.51
CA THR A 403 -34.40 5.90 14.92
C THR A 403 -35.12 6.42 13.70
N ILE A 404 -36.45 6.53 13.81
CA ILE A 404 -37.29 7.08 12.75
C ILE A 404 -37.74 8.48 13.19
N ARG A 405 -37.45 9.49 12.36
CA ARG A 405 -38.06 10.81 12.51
C ARG A 405 -39.25 10.97 11.59
N ARG A 406 -40.33 11.51 12.14
CA ARG A 406 -41.51 11.92 11.39
C ARG A 406 -41.35 13.36 10.88
N HIS A 407 -41.48 13.54 9.57
CA HIS A 407 -41.72 14.84 8.92
C HIS A 407 -43.21 14.97 8.57
N ARG A 408 -43.65 16.19 8.19
CA ARG A 408 -45.07 16.46 7.90
C ARG A 408 -45.62 15.66 6.71
N SER A 409 -44.77 15.26 5.77
CA SER A 409 -45.17 14.58 4.52
C SER A 409 -44.41 13.28 4.26
N TRP A 410 -43.51 12.85 5.17
CA TRP A 410 -42.70 11.63 5.04
C TRP A 410 -42.06 11.26 6.37
N SER A 411 -41.51 10.04 6.50
CA SER A 411 -40.68 9.62 7.65
C SER A 411 -39.31 9.17 7.15
N GLN A 412 -38.27 9.29 8.00
CA GLN A 412 -36.89 8.96 7.64
C GLN A 412 -36.17 8.22 8.76
N LEU A 413 -35.33 7.23 8.41
CA LEU A 413 -34.28 6.77 9.31
C LEU A 413 -33.24 7.89 9.51
N GLU A 414 -33.11 8.42 10.73
CA GLU A 414 -32.15 9.49 11.07
C GLU A 414 -30.83 8.93 11.57
N ASN A 415 -30.86 8.25 12.72
CA ASN A 415 -29.67 7.66 13.32
C ASN A 415 -29.74 6.16 13.07
N VAL A 416 -28.75 5.63 12.35
CA VAL A 416 -28.54 4.20 12.19
C VAL A 416 -27.24 3.84 12.88
N THR A 417 -27.27 2.79 13.69
CA THR A 417 -26.16 2.34 14.51
C THR A 417 -26.02 0.83 14.41
N GLY A 418 -24.80 0.33 14.57
CA GLY A 418 -24.53 -1.10 14.59
C GLY A 418 -24.78 -1.80 13.25
N CYS A 419 -25.44 -2.95 13.28
CA CYS A 419 -25.58 -3.85 12.12
C CYS A 419 -26.58 -3.42 11.03
N PHE A 420 -27.19 -2.25 11.17
CA PHE A 420 -28.12 -1.70 10.17
C PHE A 420 -27.38 -0.70 9.28
N ASP A 421 -27.75 -0.67 8.00
CA ASP A 421 -27.27 0.32 7.02
C ASP A 421 -28.47 1.05 6.41
N ARG A 422 -28.27 2.32 6.00
CA ARG A 422 -29.29 3.15 5.37
C ARG A 422 -28.91 3.44 3.93
N LYS A 423 -29.66 2.88 2.99
CA LYS A 423 -29.57 3.23 1.56
C LYS A 423 -30.69 4.19 1.18
N PHE A 424 -30.35 5.39 0.73
CA PHE A 424 -31.32 6.34 0.19
C PHE A 424 -31.80 5.89 -1.19
N ASN A 425 -33.06 5.48 -1.29
CA ASN A 425 -33.80 5.54 -2.54
C ASN A 425 -34.76 6.72 -2.43
N SER A 426 -34.78 7.61 -3.42
CA SER A 426 -35.54 8.86 -3.43
C SER A 426 -37.07 8.69 -3.57
N SER A 427 -37.63 7.61 -3.01
CA SER A 427 -39.07 7.37 -2.97
C SER A 427 -39.48 6.60 -1.70
N SER A 428 -39.49 7.37 -0.61
CA SER A 428 -40.38 7.24 0.57
C SER A 428 -40.02 6.26 1.70
N GLY A 429 -40.06 6.74 2.95
CA GLY A 429 -39.63 6.00 4.16
C GLY A 429 -40.72 5.30 5.00
N LEU A 430 -40.31 4.52 6.03
CA LEU A 430 -41.17 3.61 6.83
C LEU A 430 -42.29 4.37 7.58
N ALA A 431 -43.57 4.20 7.21
CA ALA A 431 -44.70 4.95 7.80
C ALA A 431 -45.54 4.11 8.80
N VAL A 432 -45.84 4.66 9.98
CA VAL A 432 -46.66 3.99 11.03
C VAL A 432 -48.12 4.44 11.12
N ASN A 433 -48.59 5.38 10.28
CA ASN A 433 -50.02 5.71 10.11
C ASN A 433 -50.18 6.75 8.98
N GLN A 434 -50.87 6.41 7.89
CA GLN A 434 -51.14 7.32 6.77
C GLN A 434 -52.65 7.46 6.48
N SER A 435 -53.04 8.67 6.06
CA SER A 435 -54.34 8.98 5.43
C SER A 435 -54.31 8.59 3.94
N ALA A 436 -55.49 8.36 3.35
CA ALA A 436 -55.63 7.79 2.01
C ALA A 436 -54.91 8.61 0.91
N GLY A 437 -54.04 7.94 0.14
CA GLY A 437 -53.51 8.46 -1.14
C GLY A 437 -51.98 8.55 -1.26
N GLU A 438 -51.22 8.32 -0.20
CA GLU A 438 -49.75 8.33 -0.23
C GLU A 438 -49.22 6.95 0.18
N THR A 439 -48.15 6.46 -0.47
CA THR A 439 -47.49 5.20 -0.10
C THR A 439 -45.98 5.37 -0.10
N GLY A 440 -45.33 4.86 0.95
CA GLY A 440 -43.89 4.87 1.08
C GLY A 440 -43.35 4.00 2.21
N ALA A 441 -42.25 3.29 1.97
CA ALA A 441 -41.57 2.48 2.98
C ALA A 441 -40.05 2.40 2.73
N ASP A 442 -39.25 2.71 3.75
CA ASP A 442 -37.80 2.46 3.74
C ASP A 442 -37.59 0.95 3.93
N ASN A 443 -36.80 0.29 3.07
CA ASN A 443 -36.49 -1.11 3.29
C ASN A 443 -35.35 -1.24 4.30
N VAL A 444 -35.67 -1.60 5.54
CA VAL A 444 -34.68 -1.93 6.57
C VAL A 444 -34.48 -3.43 6.56
N THR A 445 -33.29 -3.88 6.16
CA THR A 445 -32.96 -5.31 6.11
C THR A 445 -31.67 -5.56 6.86
N PHE A 446 -31.74 -6.36 7.94
CA PHE A 446 -30.56 -7.05 8.46
C PHE A 446 -30.48 -8.40 7.77
N ASP A 447 -29.50 -8.55 6.89
CA ASP A 447 -29.27 -9.78 6.15
C ASP A 447 -27.78 -10.10 6.16
N ALA A 448 -27.38 -10.91 7.14
CA ALA A 448 -26.01 -11.39 7.23
C ALA A 448 -25.59 -12.18 5.97
N SER A 449 -26.52 -12.84 5.26
CA SER A 449 -26.20 -13.70 4.11
C SER A 449 -25.67 -12.94 2.89
N ARG A 450 -25.88 -11.62 2.85
CA ARG A 450 -25.40 -10.75 1.77
C ARG A 450 -23.91 -10.46 1.81
N VAL A 451 -23.26 -10.69 2.95
CA VAL A 451 -21.83 -10.44 3.17
C VAL A 451 -21.10 -11.63 3.79
N VAL A 452 -21.82 -12.60 4.38
CA VAL A 452 -21.27 -13.84 4.93
C VAL A 452 -22.01 -15.08 4.41
N ARG A 453 -21.33 -16.22 4.36
CA ARG A 453 -21.98 -17.51 4.00
C ARG A 453 -22.95 -17.94 5.11
N THR A 454 -24.16 -18.35 4.75
CA THR A 454 -25.16 -18.87 5.71
C THR A 454 -25.24 -20.39 5.73
N ALA A 455 -25.58 -20.92 6.90
CA ALA A 455 -25.90 -22.33 7.15
C ALA A 455 -26.85 -22.42 8.37
N ASN A 456 -27.44 -23.59 8.63
CA ASN A 456 -28.30 -23.83 9.81
C ASN A 456 -27.55 -23.71 11.15
N GLU A 457 -26.22 -23.82 11.14
CA GLU A 457 -25.34 -23.75 12.30
C GLU A 457 -24.20 -22.77 12.01
N THR A 458 -23.83 -21.94 12.99
CA THR A 458 -22.68 -21.05 12.88
C THR A 458 -21.39 -21.83 13.12
N ARG A 459 -20.58 -22.00 12.08
CA ARG A 459 -19.32 -22.77 12.19
C ARG A 459 -18.19 -22.23 11.30
N PRO A 460 -16.92 -22.35 11.71
CA PRO A 460 -15.80 -22.18 10.81
C PRO A 460 -15.77 -23.32 9.78
N ARG A 461 -15.02 -23.12 8.68
CA ARG A 461 -14.71 -24.22 7.76
C ARG A 461 -13.97 -25.33 8.52
N ASN A 462 -14.40 -26.56 8.35
CA ASN A 462 -13.83 -27.72 9.02
C ASN A 462 -13.83 -28.96 8.10
N ILE A 463 -13.04 -29.97 8.47
CA ILE A 463 -13.02 -31.30 7.86
C ILE A 463 -13.35 -32.33 8.93
N ALA A 464 -14.20 -33.30 8.60
CA ALA A 464 -14.62 -34.33 9.54
C ALA A 464 -13.55 -35.42 9.67
N PHE A 465 -13.05 -35.62 10.89
CA PHE A 465 -12.24 -36.77 11.30
C PHE A 465 -13.03 -37.57 12.33
N ASN A 466 -12.73 -38.87 12.43
CA ASN A 466 -13.22 -39.66 13.56
C ASN A 466 -12.35 -39.35 14.78
N TYR A 467 -12.94 -39.34 15.98
CA TYR A 467 -12.16 -39.29 17.22
C TYR A 467 -12.05 -40.68 17.82
N ILE A 468 -10.83 -41.11 18.12
CA ILE A 468 -10.53 -42.41 18.74
C ILE A 468 -9.68 -42.25 19.99
N VAL A 469 -9.79 -43.17 20.95
CA VAL A 469 -8.92 -43.25 22.14
C VAL A 469 -8.23 -44.59 22.18
N ARG A 470 -6.99 -44.61 22.67
CA ARG A 470 -6.25 -45.86 22.91
C ARG A 470 -6.97 -46.65 24.02
N ALA A 471 -7.16 -47.95 23.82
CA ALA A 471 -7.88 -48.80 24.77
C ALA A 471 -7.01 -49.27 25.95
N ALA A 472 -5.72 -49.52 25.71
CA ALA A 472 -4.73 -49.93 26.72
C ALA A 472 -3.36 -49.31 26.42
#